data_AF-A0A520MEB7-F1
#
_entry.id   AF-A0A520MEB7-F1
#
_cell.length_a   1.000
_cell.length_b   1.000
_cell.length_c   1.000
_cell.angle_alpha   90.00
_cell.angle_beta   90.00
_cell.angle_gamma   90.00
#
_symmetry.space_group_name_H-M   'P 1'
#
loop_
_entity.id
_entity.type
_entity.pdbx_description
1 polymer ?
#
loop_
_entity_poly.entity_id
_entity_poly.type
_entity_poly.pdbx_seq_one_letter_code
_entity_poly.pdbx_strand_id
1 'polypeptide(L)'
;MLFRYTCLSVLLTVSQVAVANSNNSPITVNLSEASDSQKLSYILGIDMHEKRSRQGFILDPEMVAQAIRDEQTGMQPQISSAEYMRIVLLKREKIAEFEASWQALSKKNLTDGKVFLATKALEPGIMTTESGLLYKILRPGTGHHPNENDMARVHYRGTLLNGEEFDSSFKRGKPIDFPVGKVRPAMKEILMLMREGAKWVFYAPPHLGYGNEGAGPIGPNETLTTEIELIEIL
;
A
#
# COMPACT_ATOMS: atom_id res chain seq x y z
N MET A 1 -52.30 -62.27 -41.86
CA MET A 1 -51.55 -61.64 -42.96
C MET A 1 -51.66 -60.12 -42.84
N LEU A 2 -50.51 -59.43 -42.70
CA LEU A 2 -50.21 -58.00 -42.92
C LEU A 2 -50.95 -56.92 -42.10
N PHE A 3 -50.36 -55.80 -41.71
CA PHE A 3 -49.04 -55.41 -41.17
C PHE A 3 -49.27 -53.96 -40.67
N ARG A 4 -48.75 -53.63 -39.49
CA ARG A 4 -48.83 -52.27 -38.90
C ARG A 4 -47.83 -51.34 -39.61
N TYR A 5 -48.21 -50.08 -39.82
CA TYR A 5 -47.27 -48.96 -39.95
C TYR A 5 -47.81 -47.73 -39.21
N THR A 6 -47.18 -47.46 -38.07
CA THR A 6 -47.24 -46.22 -37.28
C THR A 6 -46.37 -45.16 -37.95
N CYS A 7 -46.93 -43.98 -38.22
CA CYS A 7 -46.19 -42.83 -38.75
C CYS A 7 -45.56 -42.06 -37.57
N LEU A 8 -44.23 -41.97 -37.60
CA LEU A 8 -43.37 -41.38 -36.56
C LEU A 8 -43.15 -39.89 -36.90
N SER A 9 -43.68 -38.97 -36.08
CA SER A 9 -43.36 -37.54 -36.17
C SER A 9 -42.06 -37.26 -35.42
N VAL A 10 -41.03 -36.87 -36.16
CA VAL A 10 -39.72 -36.47 -35.63
C VAL A 10 -39.81 -35.03 -35.11
N LEU A 11 -39.72 -34.85 -33.80
CA LEU A 11 -39.52 -33.56 -33.14
C LEU A 11 -38.02 -33.26 -33.07
N LEU A 12 -37.55 -32.30 -33.88
CA LEU A 12 -36.23 -31.70 -33.77
C LEU A 12 -36.20 -30.77 -32.55
N THR A 13 -35.48 -31.17 -31.50
CA THR A 13 -35.15 -30.30 -30.38
C THR A 13 -33.89 -29.50 -30.74
N VAL A 14 -34.08 -28.21 -31.03
CA VAL A 14 -32.97 -27.25 -31.09
C VAL A 14 -32.52 -26.98 -29.66
N SER A 15 -31.36 -27.54 -29.28
CA SER A 15 -30.69 -27.21 -28.03
C SER A 15 -30.19 -25.77 -28.10
N GLN A 16 -30.88 -24.86 -27.41
CA GLN A 16 -30.38 -23.50 -27.19
C GLN A 16 -29.15 -23.58 -26.29
N VAL A 17 -27.99 -23.22 -26.85
CA VAL A 17 -26.79 -22.90 -26.09
C VAL A 17 -27.11 -21.66 -25.25
N ALA A 18 -27.19 -21.84 -23.93
CA ALA A 18 -27.29 -20.73 -23.01
C ALA A 18 -25.95 -19.96 -23.02
N VAL A 19 -25.93 -18.84 -23.72
CA VAL A 19 -24.92 -17.80 -23.53
C VAL A 19 -25.00 -17.33 -22.08
N ALA A 20 -23.98 -17.66 -21.28
CA ALA A 20 -23.83 -17.14 -19.94
C ALA A 20 -23.63 -15.62 -20.02
N ASN A 21 -24.68 -14.87 -19.70
CA ASN A 21 -24.58 -13.43 -19.47
C ASN A 21 -23.67 -13.20 -18.25
N SER A 22 -22.48 -12.66 -18.48
CA SER A 22 -21.67 -12.06 -17.41
C SER A 22 -22.38 -10.80 -16.93
N ASN A 23 -23.26 -10.95 -15.94
CA ASN A 23 -23.77 -9.82 -15.16
C ASN A 23 -22.60 -9.22 -14.38
N ASN A 24 -21.84 -8.36 -15.04
CA ASN A 24 -20.71 -7.64 -14.48
C ASN A 24 -21.20 -6.43 -13.68
N SER A 25 -22.13 -6.68 -12.76
CA SER A 25 -22.47 -5.72 -11.72
C SER A 25 -21.33 -5.71 -10.72
N PRO A 26 -20.75 -4.55 -10.36
CA PRO A 26 -19.72 -4.49 -9.34
C PRO A 26 -20.27 -5.10 -8.05
N ILE A 27 -19.64 -6.17 -7.58
CA ILE A 27 -20.00 -6.78 -6.29
C ILE A 27 -19.60 -5.77 -5.21
N THR A 28 -20.58 -5.04 -4.68
CA THR A 28 -20.37 -4.23 -3.49
C THR A 28 -20.38 -5.14 -2.27
N VAL A 29 -19.19 -5.53 -1.80
CA VAL A 29 -19.05 -6.31 -0.56
C VAL A 29 -19.23 -5.36 0.63
N ASN A 30 -20.29 -5.56 1.41
CA ASN A 30 -20.47 -4.83 2.66
C ASN A 30 -19.60 -5.46 3.76
N LEU A 31 -18.39 -4.93 3.96
CA LEU A 31 -17.46 -5.46 4.96
C LEU A 31 -17.89 -5.21 6.41
N SER A 32 -18.82 -4.29 6.69
CA SER A 32 -19.24 -4.02 8.08
C SER A 32 -20.01 -5.21 8.67
N GLU A 33 -20.82 -5.88 7.85
CA GLU A 33 -21.66 -7.03 8.21
C GLU A 33 -20.98 -8.38 7.96
N ALA A 34 -19.81 -8.38 7.31
CA ALA A 34 -19.07 -9.59 6.99
C ALA A 34 -18.46 -10.24 8.24
N SER A 35 -18.35 -11.57 8.21
CA SER A 35 -17.60 -12.34 9.21
C SER A 35 -16.10 -12.00 9.18
N ASP A 36 -15.40 -12.26 10.28
CA ASP A 36 -13.95 -12.01 10.37
C ASP A 36 -13.17 -12.80 9.31
N SER A 37 -13.59 -14.03 9.01
CA SER A 37 -12.99 -14.85 7.94
C SER A 37 -13.11 -14.18 6.55
N GLN A 38 -14.27 -13.58 6.26
CA GLN A 38 -14.48 -12.85 5.01
C GLN A 38 -13.64 -11.57 4.97
N LYS A 39 -13.55 -10.82 6.06
CA LYS A 39 -12.71 -9.62 6.18
C LYS A 39 -11.23 -9.95 5.99
N LEU A 40 -10.74 -11.01 6.64
CA LEU A 40 -9.37 -11.50 6.49
C LEU A 40 -9.06 -11.88 5.03
N SER A 41 -9.98 -12.60 4.39
CA SER A 41 -9.83 -12.98 2.98
C SER A 41 -9.75 -11.76 2.06
N TYR A 42 -10.58 -10.75 2.32
CA TYR A 42 -10.59 -9.50 1.56
C TYR A 42 -9.28 -8.71 1.70
N ILE A 43 -8.79 -8.57 2.94
CA ILE A 43 -7.51 -7.88 3.23
C ILE A 43 -6.34 -8.64 2.58
N LEU A 44 -6.32 -9.97 2.65
CA LEU A 44 -5.29 -10.78 1.98
C LEU A 44 -5.28 -10.54 0.45
N GLY A 45 -6.45 -10.35 -0.15
CA GLY A 45 -6.59 -9.97 -1.55
C GLY A 45 -5.97 -8.62 -1.86
N ILE A 46 -6.19 -7.61 -1.01
CA ILE A 46 -5.56 -6.28 -1.11
C ILE A 46 -4.04 -6.43 -1.02
N ASP A 47 -3.52 -7.08 0.02
CA ASP A 47 -2.09 -7.22 0.25
C ASP A 47 -1.39 -7.93 -0.92
N MET A 48 -2.02 -8.97 -1.46
CA MET A 48 -1.53 -9.69 -2.64
C MET A 48 -1.52 -8.77 -3.86
N HIS A 49 -2.61 -8.04 -4.11
CA HIS A 49 -2.70 -7.13 -5.25
C HIS A 49 -1.63 -6.05 -5.16
N GLU A 50 -1.53 -5.33 -4.04
CA GLU A 50 -0.54 -4.27 -3.84
C GLU A 50 0.89 -4.76 -4.01
N LYS A 51 1.22 -5.92 -3.43
CA LYS A 51 2.56 -6.52 -3.57
C LYS A 51 2.89 -6.86 -5.02
N ARG A 52 1.94 -7.45 -5.76
CA ARG A 52 2.17 -7.89 -7.14
C ARG A 52 2.14 -6.73 -8.13
N SER A 53 1.28 -5.75 -7.93
CA SER A 53 1.23 -4.52 -8.73
C SER A 53 2.55 -3.74 -8.64
N ARG A 54 3.16 -3.66 -7.44
CA ARG A 54 4.51 -3.07 -7.29
C ARG A 54 5.58 -3.80 -8.11
N GLN A 55 5.44 -5.12 -8.29
CA GLN A 55 6.33 -5.94 -9.10
C GLN A 55 5.96 -5.95 -10.60
N GLY A 56 5.08 -5.05 -11.06
CA GLY A 56 4.69 -4.94 -12.47
C GLY A 56 3.78 -6.07 -12.97
N PHE A 57 3.07 -6.75 -12.07
CA PHE A 57 2.03 -7.71 -12.44
C PHE A 57 0.67 -7.01 -12.52
N ILE A 58 -0.08 -7.33 -13.57
CA ILE A 58 -1.50 -7.01 -13.68
C ILE A 58 -2.24 -8.31 -13.35
N LEU A 59 -2.96 -8.33 -12.24
CA LEU A 59 -3.71 -9.51 -11.82
C LEU A 59 -5.09 -9.50 -12.48
N ASP A 60 -5.46 -10.64 -13.07
CA ASP A 60 -6.83 -10.95 -13.45
C ASP A 60 -7.55 -11.54 -12.22
N PRO A 61 -8.54 -10.83 -11.63
CA PRO A 61 -9.21 -11.28 -10.42
C PRO A 61 -9.94 -12.62 -10.60
N GLU A 62 -10.53 -12.85 -11.77
CA GLU A 62 -11.28 -14.07 -12.04
C GLU A 62 -10.36 -15.28 -12.16
N MET A 63 -9.22 -15.12 -12.83
CA MET A 63 -8.20 -16.17 -12.91
C MET A 63 -7.59 -16.48 -11.55
N VAL A 64 -7.36 -15.47 -10.72
CA VAL A 64 -6.87 -15.66 -9.35
C VAL A 64 -7.91 -16.39 -8.50
N ALA A 65 -9.18 -15.98 -8.56
CA ALA A 65 -10.26 -16.62 -7.83
C ALA A 65 -10.47 -18.08 -8.29
N GLN A 66 -10.37 -18.34 -9.60
CA GLN A 66 -10.45 -19.69 -10.13
C GLN A 66 -9.30 -20.57 -9.65
N ALA A 67 -8.06 -20.05 -9.66
CA ALA A 67 -6.90 -20.80 -9.17
C ALA A 67 -7.06 -21.23 -7.69
N ILE A 68 -7.64 -20.36 -6.85
CA ILE A 68 -7.94 -20.71 -5.45
C ILE A 68 -8.99 -21.83 -5.36
N ARG A 69 -10.06 -21.76 -6.16
CA ARG A 69 -11.10 -22.81 -6.21
C ARG A 69 -10.56 -24.15 -6.69
N ASP A 70 -9.72 -24.12 -7.73
CA ASP A 70 -9.10 -25.32 -8.29
C ASP A 70 -8.20 -25.98 -7.24
N GLU A 71 -7.34 -25.20 -6.58
CA GLU A 71 -6.46 -25.70 -5.50
C GLU A 71 -7.27 -26.31 -4.34
N GLN A 72 -8.36 -25.65 -3.91
CA GLN A 72 -9.23 -26.15 -2.84
C GLN A 72 -9.90 -27.49 -3.18
N THR A 73 -10.18 -27.71 -4.46
CA THR A 73 -10.84 -28.93 -4.96
C THR A 73 -9.85 -29.97 -5.48
N GLY A 74 -8.55 -29.68 -5.41
CA GLY A 74 -7.48 -30.55 -5.92
C GLY A 74 -7.44 -30.65 -7.45
N MET A 75 -8.10 -29.71 -8.15
CA MET A 75 -8.10 -29.64 -9.60
C MET A 75 -6.75 -29.12 -10.10
N GLN A 76 -6.15 -29.86 -11.04
CA GLN A 76 -4.88 -29.47 -11.63
C GLN A 76 -5.08 -28.53 -12.82
N PRO A 77 -4.24 -27.49 -12.98
CA PRO A 77 -4.34 -26.56 -14.08
C PRO A 77 -4.14 -27.27 -15.43
N GLN A 78 -5.04 -27.01 -16.39
CA GLN A 78 -4.98 -27.58 -17.73
C GLN A 78 -4.02 -26.77 -18.62
N ILE A 79 -2.72 -26.95 -18.39
CA ILE A 79 -1.63 -26.27 -19.09
C ILE A 79 -0.55 -27.29 -19.47
N SER A 80 0.01 -27.18 -20.68
CA SER A 80 1.11 -28.06 -21.07
C SER A 80 2.34 -27.81 -20.19
N SER A 81 3.16 -28.84 -19.95
CA SER A 81 4.38 -28.68 -19.15
C SER A 81 5.33 -27.61 -19.72
N ALA A 82 5.41 -27.49 -21.04
CA ALA A 82 6.23 -26.48 -21.71
C ALA A 82 5.71 -25.07 -21.43
N GLU A 83 4.40 -24.85 -21.53
CA GLU A 83 3.79 -23.55 -21.31
C GLU A 83 3.84 -23.14 -19.83
N TYR A 84 3.61 -24.10 -18.91
CA TYR A 84 3.78 -23.88 -17.48
C TYR A 84 5.19 -23.40 -17.14
N MET A 85 6.21 -24.09 -17.65
CA MET A 85 7.60 -23.72 -17.44
C MET A 85 7.92 -22.33 -18.01
N ARG A 86 7.40 -22.00 -19.21
CA ARG A 86 7.56 -20.67 -19.82
C ARG A 86 7.01 -19.56 -18.92
N ILE A 87 5.79 -19.73 -18.39
CA ILE A 87 5.15 -18.76 -17.51
C ILE A 87 5.85 -18.65 -16.16
N VAL A 88 6.32 -19.76 -15.59
CA VAL A 88 7.10 -19.76 -14.34
C VAL A 88 8.41 -19.00 -14.51
N LEU A 89 9.10 -19.16 -15.63
CA LEU A 89 10.34 -18.42 -15.93
C LEU A 89 10.05 -16.92 -16.07
N LEU A 90 9.03 -16.53 -16.84
CA LEU A 90 8.61 -15.13 -16.97
C LEU A 90 8.27 -14.49 -15.62
N LYS A 91 7.56 -15.22 -14.75
CA LYS A 91 7.24 -14.77 -13.39
C LYS A 91 8.51 -14.55 -12.56
N ARG A 92 9.47 -15.48 -12.62
CA ARG A 92 10.73 -15.39 -11.88
C ARG A 92 11.58 -14.22 -12.36
N GLU A 93 11.70 -14.03 -13.67
CA GLU A 93 12.41 -12.92 -14.30
C GLU A 93 11.86 -11.57 -13.82
N LYS A 94 10.54 -11.35 -13.93
CA LYS A 94 9.91 -10.11 -13.44
C LYS A 94 10.17 -9.84 -11.95
N ILE A 95 10.08 -10.87 -11.11
CA ILE A 95 10.34 -10.73 -9.67
C ILE A 95 11.82 -10.37 -9.43
N ALA A 96 12.75 -11.05 -10.12
CA ALA A 96 14.18 -10.81 -9.99
C ALA A 96 14.58 -9.41 -10.47
N GLU A 97 14.02 -8.94 -11.58
CA GLU A 97 14.22 -7.57 -12.10
C GLU A 97 13.75 -6.52 -11.09
N PHE A 98 12.55 -6.70 -10.52
CA PHE A 98 12.05 -5.82 -9.48
C PHE A 98 12.96 -5.83 -8.25
N GLU A 99 13.35 -7.01 -7.76
CA GLU A 99 14.21 -7.14 -6.57
C GLU A 99 15.58 -6.49 -6.81
N ALA A 100 16.19 -6.69 -7.97
CA ALA A 100 17.46 -6.05 -8.33
C ALA A 100 17.33 -4.52 -8.37
N SER A 101 16.25 -4.01 -8.99
CA SER A 101 15.96 -2.58 -9.06
C SER A 101 15.70 -1.99 -7.67
N TRP A 102 14.95 -2.71 -6.82
CA TRP A 102 14.63 -2.33 -5.45
C TRP A 102 15.88 -2.26 -4.58
N GLN A 103 16.79 -3.23 -4.69
CA GLN A 103 18.05 -3.24 -3.96
C GLN A 103 18.99 -2.11 -4.42
N ALA A 104 19.07 -1.87 -5.74
CA ALA A 104 19.85 -0.76 -6.27
C ALA A 104 19.32 0.59 -5.78
N LEU A 105 18.00 0.79 -5.83
CA LEU A 105 17.34 2.00 -5.32
C LEU A 105 17.52 2.15 -3.81
N SER A 106 17.36 1.06 -3.04
CA SER A 106 17.57 1.04 -1.59
C SER A 106 18.96 1.52 -1.20
N LYS A 107 19.99 0.99 -1.86
CA LYS A 107 21.38 1.39 -1.62
C LYS A 107 21.60 2.87 -1.96
N LYS A 108 21.08 3.31 -3.11
CA LYS A 108 21.17 4.71 -3.54
C LYS A 108 20.51 5.64 -2.52
N ASN A 109 19.26 5.38 -2.16
CA ASN A 109 18.47 6.20 -1.23
C ASN A 109 19.11 6.25 0.15
N LEU A 110 19.64 5.14 0.65
CA LEU A 110 20.34 5.11 1.93
C LEU A 110 21.61 5.99 1.90
N THR A 111 22.37 5.97 0.81
CA THR A 111 23.57 6.81 0.64
C THR A 111 23.18 8.29 0.53
N ASP A 112 22.25 8.62 -0.37
CA ASP A 112 21.81 9.99 -0.60
C ASP A 112 21.17 10.59 0.65
N GLY A 113 20.35 9.80 1.36
CA GLY A 113 19.75 10.17 2.63
C GLY A 113 20.77 10.49 3.72
N LYS A 114 21.81 9.67 3.87
CA LYS A 114 22.90 9.94 4.82
C LYS A 114 23.63 11.24 4.51
N VAL A 115 23.96 11.47 3.23
CA VAL A 115 24.63 12.71 2.79
C VAL A 115 23.73 13.93 3.04
N PHE A 116 22.45 13.81 2.70
CA PHE A 116 21.46 14.86 2.92
C PHE A 116 21.34 15.21 4.41
N LEU A 117 21.14 14.23 5.28
CA LEU A 117 20.99 14.46 6.72
C LEU A 117 22.27 15.04 7.33
N ALA A 118 23.45 14.53 6.97
CA ALA A 118 24.72 15.07 7.45
C ALA A 118 24.92 16.53 7.04
N THR A 119 24.56 16.89 5.80
CA THR A 119 24.60 18.28 5.33
C THR A 119 23.57 19.14 6.05
N LYS A 120 22.35 18.60 6.22
CA LYS A 120 21.23 19.30 6.86
C LYS A 120 21.52 19.63 8.32
N ALA A 121 22.18 18.73 9.04
CA ALA A 121 22.58 18.92 10.44
C ALA A 121 23.51 20.13 10.65
N LEU A 122 24.23 20.57 9.62
CA LEU A 122 25.14 21.71 9.69
C LEU A 122 24.43 23.06 9.45
N GLU A 123 23.17 23.05 9.00
CA GLU A 123 22.43 24.28 8.73
C GLU A 123 22.02 25.00 10.04
N PRO A 124 22.07 26.35 10.07
CA PRO A 124 21.63 27.12 11.24
C PRO A 124 20.17 26.85 11.63
N GLY A 125 19.97 26.57 12.93
CA GLY A 125 18.67 26.30 13.51
C GLY A 125 18.15 24.87 13.31
N ILE A 126 18.96 23.98 12.70
CA ILE A 126 18.67 22.54 12.70
C ILE A 126 19.13 21.92 14.01
N MET A 127 18.20 21.23 14.67
CA MET A 127 18.45 20.44 15.86
C MET A 127 18.50 18.96 15.47
N THR A 128 19.35 18.18 16.14
CA THR A 128 19.46 16.72 15.95
C THR A 128 19.13 16.02 17.26
N THR A 129 18.29 15.00 17.21
CA THR A 129 17.95 14.17 18.38
C THR A 129 18.84 12.94 18.47
N GLU A 130 18.79 12.23 19.59
CA GLU A 130 19.55 10.99 19.80
C GLU A 130 19.19 9.87 18.82
N SER A 131 17.96 9.87 18.29
CA SER A 131 17.50 8.89 17.29
C SER A 131 18.04 9.15 15.88
N GLY A 132 18.73 10.29 15.69
CA GLY A 132 19.20 10.78 14.40
C GLY A 132 18.14 11.55 13.61
N LEU A 133 17.02 11.93 14.24
CA LEU A 133 16.01 12.80 13.66
C LEU A 133 16.50 14.24 13.65
N LEU A 134 16.26 14.96 12.56
CA LEU A 134 16.59 16.38 12.45
C LEU A 134 15.31 17.21 12.39
N TYR A 135 15.31 18.39 12.99
CA TYR A 135 14.18 19.29 12.87
C TYR A 135 14.58 20.77 12.93
N LYS A 136 13.68 21.62 12.42
CA LYS A 136 13.74 23.08 12.51
C LYS A 136 12.42 23.61 13.05
N ILE A 137 12.52 24.45 14.07
CA ILE A 137 11.37 25.19 14.58
C ILE A 137 11.11 26.37 13.64
N LEU A 138 9.95 26.40 12.98
CA LEU A 138 9.49 27.56 12.19
C LEU A 138 8.64 28.48 13.07
N ARG A 139 7.82 27.87 13.94
CA ARG A 139 7.04 28.54 14.99
C ARG A 139 6.99 27.62 16.22
N PRO A 140 7.34 28.11 17.43
CA PRO A 140 7.50 27.25 18.60
C PRO A 140 6.18 26.77 19.23
N GLY A 141 5.06 27.44 18.96
CA GLY A 141 3.80 27.19 19.68
C GLY A 141 3.83 27.70 21.11
N THR A 142 2.68 27.69 21.78
CA THR A 142 2.53 28.24 23.15
C THR A 142 1.76 27.33 24.11
N GLY A 143 1.09 26.29 23.62
CA GLY A 143 0.29 25.39 24.46
C GLY A 143 1.07 24.23 25.07
N HIS A 144 0.38 23.13 25.37
CA HIS A 144 0.98 21.97 26.02
C HIS A 144 1.71 21.06 25.02
N HIS A 145 2.53 20.15 25.55
CA HIS A 145 3.11 19.05 24.78
C HIS A 145 2.14 17.87 24.78
N PRO A 146 1.88 17.22 23.64
CA PRO A 146 1.17 15.95 23.60
C PRO A 146 1.95 14.84 24.33
N ASN A 147 1.23 13.92 24.95
CA ASN A 147 1.75 12.64 25.42
C ASN A 147 1.31 11.48 24.50
N GLU A 148 1.82 10.27 24.74
CA GLU A 148 1.58 9.12 23.85
C GLU A 148 0.11 8.67 23.75
N ASN A 149 -0.71 8.98 24.76
CA ASN A 149 -2.11 8.60 24.81
C ASN A 149 -3.05 9.64 24.16
N ASP A 150 -2.52 10.82 23.81
CA ASP A 150 -3.31 11.90 23.24
C ASP A 150 -3.61 11.68 21.76
N MET A 151 -4.62 12.41 21.29
CA MET A 151 -4.88 12.61 19.88
C MET A 151 -4.37 14.00 19.47
N ALA A 152 -3.58 14.07 18.41
CA ALA A 152 -3.04 15.32 17.89
C ALA A 152 -3.72 15.68 16.57
N ARG A 153 -4.36 16.85 16.51
CA ARG A 153 -4.88 17.41 15.27
C ARG A 153 -3.80 18.20 14.55
N VAL A 154 -3.51 17.82 13.31
CA VAL A 154 -2.38 18.41 12.56
C VAL A 154 -2.70 18.76 11.12
N HIS A 155 -2.00 19.78 10.65
CA HIS A 155 -1.69 19.92 9.22
C HIS A 155 -0.29 19.39 8.93
N TYR A 156 -0.09 18.69 7.82
CA TYR A 156 1.23 18.23 7.41
C TYR A 156 1.35 18.08 5.90
N ARG A 157 2.60 18.09 5.45
CA ARG A 157 3.01 17.79 4.08
C ARG A 157 4.30 16.98 4.12
N GLY A 158 4.25 15.76 3.59
CA GLY A 158 5.39 14.86 3.48
C GLY A 158 5.92 14.80 2.04
N THR A 159 7.25 14.92 1.91
CA THR A 159 7.96 14.88 0.63
C THR A 159 9.18 13.95 0.70
N LEU A 160 9.52 13.35 -0.43
CA LEU A 160 10.77 12.64 -0.66
C LEU A 160 11.89 13.64 -0.98
N LEU A 161 13.15 13.20 -0.96
CA LEU A 161 14.30 14.08 -1.27
C LEU A 161 14.28 14.65 -2.69
N ASN A 162 13.63 13.94 -3.63
CA ASN A 162 13.43 14.41 -5.00
C ASN A 162 12.34 15.51 -5.12
N GLY A 163 11.70 15.89 -4.01
CA GLY A 163 10.62 16.89 -3.97
C GLY A 163 9.22 16.32 -4.24
N GLU A 164 9.09 15.04 -4.55
CA GLU A 164 7.81 14.39 -4.75
C GLU A 164 7.01 14.35 -3.44
N GLU A 165 5.77 14.84 -3.48
CA GLU A 165 4.88 14.81 -2.34
C GLU A 165 4.14 13.48 -2.27
N PHE A 166 4.38 12.69 -1.21
CA PHE A 166 3.74 11.40 -1.03
C PHE A 166 2.41 11.50 -0.28
N ASP A 167 2.25 12.54 0.56
CA ASP A 167 1.04 12.73 1.37
C ASP A 167 0.92 14.17 1.90
N SER A 168 -0.30 14.70 1.94
CA SER A 168 -0.57 16.09 2.36
C SER A 168 -2.00 16.27 2.84
N SER A 169 -2.18 16.75 4.07
CA SER A 169 -3.50 17.13 4.57
C SER A 169 -3.99 18.44 3.96
N PHE A 170 -3.08 19.30 3.51
CA PHE A 170 -3.43 20.51 2.76
C PHE A 170 -4.11 20.18 1.43
N LYS A 171 -3.61 19.19 0.68
CA LYS A 171 -4.27 18.72 -0.55
C LYS A 171 -5.66 18.15 -0.30
N ARG A 172 -5.89 17.56 0.88
CA ARG A 172 -7.23 17.09 1.30
C ARG A 172 -8.15 18.20 1.78
N GLY A 173 -7.64 19.42 1.97
CA GLY A 173 -8.42 20.58 2.42
C GLY A 173 -8.87 20.53 3.89
N LYS A 174 -8.36 19.59 4.70
CA LYS A 174 -8.73 19.47 6.12
C LYS A 174 -7.60 18.86 6.96
N PRO A 175 -7.48 19.24 8.26
CA PRO A 175 -6.59 18.58 9.20
C PRO A 175 -6.84 17.07 9.32
N ILE A 176 -5.88 16.36 9.90
CA ILE A 176 -6.02 14.97 10.29
C ILE A 176 -5.74 14.81 11.78
N ASP A 177 -6.43 13.87 12.41
CA ASP A 177 -6.24 13.54 13.81
C ASP A 177 -5.41 12.27 13.91
N PHE A 178 -4.27 12.34 14.61
CA PHE A 178 -3.35 11.23 14.79
C PHE A 178 -3.31 10.78 16.25
N PRO A 179 -3.46 9.46 16.52
CA PRO A 179 -3.09 8.91 17.82
C PRO A 179 -1.56 8.96 17.99
N VAL A 180 -1.06 9.80 18.90
CA VAL A 180 0.38 10.11 19.04
C VAL A 180 1.21 8.84 19.23
N GLY A 181 0.75 7.90 20.07
CA GLY A 181 1.45 6.64 20.32
C GLY A 181 1.41 5.61 19.18
N LYS A 182 0.61 5.82 18.13
CA LYS A 182 0.38 4.83 17.05
C LYS A 182 0.78 5.34 15.65
N VAL A 183 1.40 6.50 15.56
CA VAL A 183 2.02 6.99 14.32
C VAL A 183 3.46 6.50 14.18
N ARG A 184 4.07 6.79 13.02
CA ARG A 184 5.47 6.42 12.74
C ARG A 184 6.44 7.02 13.78
N PRO A 185 7.58 6.35 14.08
CA PRO A 185 8.51 6.78 15.11
C PRO A 185 8.93 8.25 15.01
N ALA A 186 9.30 8.73 13.80
CA ALA A 186 9.66 10.14 13.61
C ALA A 186 8.50 11.11 13.94
N MET A 187 7.27 10.76 13.53
CA MET A 187 6.10 11.59 13.79
C MET A 187 5.76 11.61 15.28
N LYS A 188 5.80 10.45 15.94
CA LYS A 188 5.59 10.33 17.39
C LYS A 188 6.58 11.22 18.14
N GLU A 189 7.87 11.10 17.81
CA GLU A 189 8.94 11.87 18.44
C GLU A 189 8.72 13.38 18.25
N ILE A 190 8.44 13.85 17.03
CA ILE A 190 8.18 15.28 16.77
C ILE A 190 6.96 15.79 17.50
N LEU A 191 5.85 15.04 17.48
CA LEU A 191 4.62 15.47 18.16
C LEU A 191 4.85 15.66 19.66
N MET A 192 5.56 14.75 20.31
CA MET A 192 5.85 14.85 21.75
C MET A 192 6.83 16.00 22.07
N LEU A 193 7.67 16.41 21.13
CA LEU A 193 8.56 17.57 21.27
C LEU A 193 7.88 18.91 20.97
N MET A 194 6.85 18.91 20.12
CA MET A 194 6.11 20.12 19.74
C MET A 194 5.18 20.60 20.86
N ARG A 195 4.94 21.91 20.89
CA ARG A 195 3.85 22.51 21.67
C ARG A 195 2.65 22.79 20.77
N GLU A 196 1.45 22.75 21.31
CA GLU A 196 0.26 23.17 20.56
C GLU A 196 0.45 24.58 19.95
N GLY A 197 0.04 24.72 18.69
CA GLY A 197 0.24 25.89 17.83
C GLY A 197 1.60 25.94 17.11
N ALA A 198 2.50 24.99 17.37
CA ALA A 198 3.82 24.93 16.75
C ALA A 198 3.75 24.55 15.27
N LYS A 199 4.71 25.04 14.49
CA LYS A 199 4.92 24.67 13.10
C LYS A 199 6.39 24.38 12.84
N TRP A 200 6.71 23.16 12.48
CA TRP A 200 8.08 22.65 12.35
C TRP A 200 8.28 22.02 10.98
N VAL A 201 9.53 21.84 10.60
CA VAL A 201 9.93 20.90 9.54
C VAL A 201 10.89 19.89 10.14
N PHE A 202 10.73 18.62 9.82
CA PHE A 202 11.62 17.56 10.26
C PHE A 202 12.08 16.66 9.10
N TYR A 203 13.23 16.03 9.30
CA TYR A 203 13.91 15.19 8.33
C TYR A 203 14.17 13.84 8.98
N ALA A 204 13.44 12.82 8.53
CA ALA A 204 13.42 11.51 9.13
C ALA A 204 14.33 10.54 8.37
N PRO A 205 15.35 9.96 9.02
CA PRO A 205 16.08 8.83 8.45
C PRO A 205 15.15 7.61 8.28
N PRO A 206 15.51 6.66 7.41
CA PRO A 206 14.58 5.60 7.02
C PRO A 206 14.10 4.71 8.16
N HIS A 207 14.93 4.45 9.18
CA HIS A 207 14.55 3.64 10.35
C HIS A 207 13.50 4.29 11.25
N LEU A 208 13.31 5.61 11.15
CA LEU A 208 12.22 6.34 11.81
C LEU A 208 11.02 6.58 10.87
N GLY A 209 11.16 6.19 9.60
CA GLY A 209 10.17 6.30 8.54
C GLY A 209 9.61 4.93 8.13
N TYR A 210 9.91 4.49 6.91
CA TYR A 210 9.37 3.26 6.31
C TYR A 210 10.40 2.18 5.98
N GLY A 211 11.66 2.36 6.43
CA GLY A 211 12.70 1.36 6.29
C GLY A 211 12.99 0.93 4.85
N ASN A 212 13.46 -0.30 4.70
CA ASN A 212 13.84 -0.88 3.41
C ASN A 212 12.62 -1.38 2.60
N GLU A 213 11.49 -1.57 3.28
CA GLU A 213 10.25 -2.07 2.72
C GLU A 213 9.45 -0.98 1.99
N GLY A 214 9.62 0.28 2.40
CA GLY A 214 8.84 1.39 1.88
C GLY A 214 7.35 1.25 2.18
N ALA A 215 6.52 2.15 1.63
CA ALA A 215 5.06 2.07 1.72
C ALA A 215 4.38 2.94 0.67
N GLY A 216 3.38 2.39 -0.03
CA GLY A 216 2.66 3.12 -1.07
C GLY A 216 3.64 3.74 -2.10
N PRO A 217 3.64 5.07 -2.30
CA PRO A 217 4.57 5.76 -3.21
C PRO A 217 6.01 5.91 -2.66
N ILE A 218 6.25 5.54 -1.41
CA ILE A 218 7.55 5.71 -0.75
C ILE A 218 8.42 4.49 -1.03
N GLY A 219 9.56 4.73 -1.69
CA GLY A 219 10.55 3.71 -2.02
C GLY A 219 11.35 3.20 -0.81
N PRO A 220 12.28 2.26 -1.06
CA PRO A 220 13.11 1.70 -0.01
C PRO A 220 14.12 2.71 0.51
N ASN A 221 14.33 2.70 1.83
CA ASN A 221 15.32 3.51 2.53
C ASN A 221 15.23 5.01 2.21
N GLU A 222 14.04 5.51 1.91
CA GLU A 222 13.79 6.93 1.67
C GLU A 222 13.94 7.74 2.95
N THR A 223 14.65 8.87 2.83
CA THR A 223 14.66 9.91 3.86
C THR A 223 13.51 10.86 3.61
N LEU A 224 12.72 11.16 4.63
CA LEU A 224 11.50 11.93 4.48
C LEU A 224 11.68 13.35 4.99
N THR A 225 11.20 14.34 4.24
CA THR A 225 11.04 15.71 4.71
C THR A 225 9.58 15.98 4.98
N THR A 226 9.24 16.37 6.21
CA THR A 226 7.86 16.64 6.59
C THR A 226 7.73 18.01 7.24
N GLU A 227 6.87 18.85 6.68
CA GLU A 227 6.37 20.07 7.32
C GLU A 227 5.13 19.71 8.11
N ILE A 228 5.05 20.16 9.36
CA ILE A 228 3.95 19.84 10.27
C ILE A 228 3.55 21.05 11.12
N GLU A 229 2.26 21.21 11.32
CA GLU A 229 1.63 22.18 12.21
C GLU A 229 0.73 21.43 13.19
N LEU A 230 1.07 21.50 14.49
CA LEU A 230 0.25 20.96 15.56
C LEU A 230 -0.80 22.01 15.91
N ILE A 231 -2.06 21.72 15.58
CA ILE A 231 -3.18 22.64 15.73
C ILE A 231 -3.71 22.57 17.15
N GLU A 232 -3.99 21.36 17.63
CA GLU A 232 -4.71 21.10 18.88
C GLU A 232 -4.38 19.70 19.43
N ILE A 233 -4.40 19.57 20.75
CA ILE A 233 -4.42 18.29 21.46
C ILE A 233 -5.86 17.98 21.86
N LEU A 234 -6.37 16.80 21.50
CA LEU A 234 -7.77 16.37 21.67
C LEU A 234 -7.95 15.37 22.81
#